data_AF-A0A4S4NS20-F1
#
_entry.id   AF-A0A4S4NS20-F1
#
_cell.length_a   1.000
_cell.length_b   1.000
_cell.length_c   1.000
_cell.angle_alpha   90.00
_cell.angle_beta   90.00
_cell.angle_gamma   90.00
#
_symmetry.space_group_name_H-M   'P 1'
#
loop_
_entity.id
_entity.type
_entity.pdbx_description
1 polymer ?
#
loop_
_entity_poly.entity_id
_entity_poly.type
_entity_poly.pdbx_seq_one_letter_code
_entity_poly.pdbx_strand_id
1 'polypeptide(L)'
;MNIVDRISKLMSARPAQRSVAVRADLTGGEGQLSIPTPNVSAEESIRDMWQTQGCNLARQEDWDALSALIRRADTARSLTPGGMAVTDLLTLGARADVSSIAEYALADGQPAPDLSLLAGIEALETVLSEYPGDYPIALVVARTHMDMAWTWRNNARNRGGPAPLGLEAFWAHMDRAQTILAEVDADPDDTPSLLAAQCALKGPRDVDTAELAADYLRLIDMAPLDFRHMRSLGPRLLPRWNGSYDLLELTARKIAAQTQHIWGAGGYTWVMMDALLSDEEVLAGLDVEHFTTGLHNILSLRPDQYTVNLLTAYCALSLPGACENEAAEYNRARIQRCCDWMIRDYLTELHPLLWAHASHRFATQLPARTETRLAVLGQREAQKVLEALFLPELARGQDVTFTENGPVVQTG
;
A
#
# COMPACT_ATOMS: atom_id res chain seq x y z
N MET A 1 -6.36 -6.89 -36.56
CA MET A 1 -4.98 -6.48 -36.21
C MET A 1 -4.90 -6.62 -34.70
N ASN A 2 -4.11 -7.58 -34.21
CA ASN A 2 -4.13 -8.04 -32.82
C ASN A 2 -3.63 -6.92 -31.87
N ILE A 3 -4.24 -6.79 -30.68
CA ILE A 3 -3.83 -5.89 -29.57
C ILE A 3 -2.31 -5.98 -29.31
N VAL A 4 -1.76 -7.18 -29.43
CA VAL A 4 -0.33 -7.49 -29.28
C VAL A 4 0.55 -6.70 -30.27
N ASP A 5 0.11 -6.52 -31.52
CA ASP A 5 0.90 -5.83 -32.56
C ASP A 5 1.00 -4.32 -32.36
N ARG A 6 0.01 -3.71 -31.67
CA ARG A 6 0.05 -2.28 -31.31
C ARG A 6 0.89 -2.04 -30.06
N ILE A 7 0.87 -2.95 -29.09
CA ILE A 7 1.59 -2.82 -27.81
C ILE A 7 3.08 -3.20 -27.97
N SER A 8 3.43 -4.24 -28.74
CA SER A 8 4.83 -4.65 -28.94
C SER A 8 5.68 -3.61 -29.68
N LYS A 9 5.09 -2.80 -30.57
CA LYS A 9 5.83 -1.74 -31.29
C LYS A 9 6.22 -0.54 -30.43
N LEU A 10 5.62 -0.38 -29.25
CA LEU A 10 5.88 0.75 -28.34
C LEU A 10 6.93 0.44 -27.25
N MET A 11 7.20 -0.82 -26.95
CA MET A 11 8.04 -1.21 -25.79
C MET A 11 9.51 -1.53 -26.11
N SER A 12 9.95 -1.45 -27.36
CA SER A 12 11.30 -1.86 -27.78
C SER A 12 12.45 -0.88 -27.45
N ALA A 13 12.29 -0.04 -26.43
CA ALA A 13 13.33 0.90 -25.98
C ALA A 13 13.55 0.83 -24.46
N ARG A 14 14.08 -0.29 -23.96
CA ARG A 14 14.71 -0.36 -22.62
C ARG A 14 16.20 -0.59 -22.78
N PRO A 15 17.08 0.37 -22.43
CA PRO A 15 18.51 0.12 -22.40
C PRO A 15 18.87 -0.75 -21.18
N ALA A 16 19.79 -1.68 -21.39
CA ALA A 16 20.32 -2.57 -20.35
C ALA A 16 20.95 -1.76 -19.20
N GLN A 17 20.51 -2.04 -17.96
CA GLN A 17 21.05 -1.44 -16.74
C GLN A 17 22.41 -2.08 -16.39
N ARG A 18 23.44 -1.24 -16.24
CA ARG A 18 24.73 -1.61 -15.65
C ARG A 18 24.75 -1.19 -14.17
N SER A 19 25.24 -2.09 -13.33
CA SER A 19 25.45 -1.90 -11.90
C SER A 19 26.45 -0.78 -11.61
N VAL A 20 26.13 0.10 -10.67
CA VAL A 20 27.10 0.99 -10.03
C VAL A 20 26.97 0.82 -8.53
N ALA A 21 27.96 0.16 -7.92
CA ALA A 21 28.15 0.22 -6.48
C ALA A 21 28.70 1.61 -6.15
N VAL A 22 27.94 2.40 -5.39
CA VAL A 22 28.39 3.71 -4.91
C VAL A 22 28.87 3.54 -3.48
N ARG A 23 30.19 3.48 -3.29
CA ARG A 23 30.83 3.75 -2.00
C ARG A 23 30.94 5.26 -1.83
N ALA A 24 30.32 5.81 -0.80
CA ALA A 24 30.62 7.15 -0.33
C ALA A 24 31.85 7.06 0.60
N ASP A 25 32.98 7.58 0.13
CA ASP A 25 34.16 7.83 0.97
C ASP A 25 34.00 9.21 1.63
N LEU A 26 33.98 9.24 2.95
CA LEU A 26 34.24 10.44 3.75
C LEU A 26 35.38 10.13 4.71
N THR A 27 36.46 10.89 4.58
CA THR A 27 37.71 10.75 5.32
C THR A 27 37.59 11.30 6.74
N GLY A 28 37.90 10.47 7.75
CA GLY A 28 38.34 10.93 9.08
C GLY A 28 37.73 10.21 10.28
N GLY A 29 38.17 8.97 10.58
CA GLY A 29 38.09 8.35 11.92
C GLY A 29 36.71 8.25 12.61
N GLU A 30 35.61 8.39 11.89
CA GLU A 30 34.25 8.14 12.37
C GLU A 30 33.84 6.72 12.00
N GLY A 31 33.22 5.99 12.94
CA GLY A 31 32.83 4.60 12.72
C GLY A 31 31.90 4.46 11.51
N GLN A 32 31.91 3.28 10.88
CA GLN A 32 31.12 2.99 9.68
C GLN A 32 29.80 2.30 10.04
N LEU A 33 28.69 2.77 9.45
CA LEU A 33 27.42 2.05 9.48
C LEU A 33 27.22 1.26 8.17
N SER A 34 26.92 -0.04 8.27
CA SER A 34 26.66 -0.92 7.14
C SER A 34 25.44 -1.80 7.37
N ILE A 35 24.49 -1.78 6.44
CA ILE A 35 23.30 -2.65 6.47
C ILE A 35 23.10 -3.35 5.12
N PRO A 36 22.84 -4.67 5.09
CA PRO A 36 22.44 -5.36 3.87
C PRO A 36 21.24 -4.69 3.22
N THR A 37 21.36 -4.32 1.95
CA THR A 37 20.28 -3.71 1.17
C THR A 37 20.09 -4.55 -0.09
N PRO A 38 19.20 -5.57 -0.08
CA PRO A 38 18.93 -6.35 -1.28
C PRO A 38 18.43 -5.45 -2.41
N ASN A 39 18.88 -5.73 -3.64
CA ASN A 39 18.40 -4.99 -4.82
C ASN A 39 16.90 -5.17 -5.05
N VAL A 40 16.40 -6.36 -4.77
CA VAL A 40 14.97 -6.73 -4.74
C VAL A 40 14.79 -7.64 -3.54
N SER A 41 13.90 -7.27 -2.62
CA SER A 41 13.56 -8.10 -1.47
C SER A 41 12.81 -9.37 -1.89
N ALA A 42 12.79 -10.37 -1.00
CA ALA A 42 12.02 -11.60 -1.24
C ALA A 42 10.53 -11.30 -1.45
N GLU A 43 9.98 -10.37 -0.68
CA GLU A 43 8.58 -9.95 -0.79
C GLU A 43 8.31 -9.22 -2.12
N GLU A 44 9.18 -8.30 -2.55
CA GLU A 44 9.06 -7.64 -3.86
C GLU A 44 9.10 -8.65 -5.01
N SER A 45 9.98 -9.65 -4.93
CA SER A 45 10.08 -10.70 -5.94
C SER A 45 8.80 -11.53 -6.05
N ILE A 46 8.19 -11.90 -4.93
CA ILE A 46 6.93 -12.66 -4.90
C ILE A 46 5.77 -11.80 -5.42
N ARG A 47 5.73 -10.52 -5.05
CA ARG A 47 4.72 -9.58 -5.54
C ARG A 47 4.81 -9.35 -7.04
N ASP A 48 6.02 -9.18 -7.57
CA ASP A 48 6.26 -9.01 -9.01
C ASP A 48 5.88 -10.27 -9.79
N MET A 49 6.18 -11.46 -9.26
CA MET A 49 5.79 -12.73 -9.86
C MET A 49 4.27 -12.85 -10.04
N TRP A 50 3.47 -12.56 -9.01
CA TRP A 50 2.01 -12.64 -9.12
C TRP A 50 1.40 -11.55 -10.02
N GLN A 51 1.93 -10.33 -9.97
CA GLN A 51 1.50 -9.26 -10.88
C GLN A 51 1.83 -9.60 -12.33
N THR A 52 3.05 -10.07 -12.60
CA THR A 52 3.48 -10.52 -13.92
C THR A 52 2.62 -11.66 -14.42
N GLN A 53 2.25 -12.61 -13.55
CA GLN A 53 1.34 -13.70 -13.91
C GLN A 53 -0.03 -13.18 -14.33
N GLY A 54 -0.65 -12.29 -13.55
CA GLY A 54 -1.95 -11.68 -13.90
C GLY A 54 -1.89 -10.90 -15.22
N CYS A 55 -0.82 -10.12 -15.42
CA CYS A 55 -0.60 -9.34 -16.65
C CYS A 55 -0.44 -10.25 -17.87
N ASN A 56 0.36 -11.32 -17.75
CA ASN A 56 0.61 -12.23 -18.86
C ASN A 56 -0.65 -12.97 -19.30
N LEU A 57 -1.49 -13.43 -18.36
CA LEU A 57 -2.75 -14.10 -18.68
C LEU A 57 -3.71 -13.14 -19.40
N ALA A 58 -3.87 -11.91 -18.91
CA ALA A 58 -4.69 -10.89 -19.55
C ALA A 58 -4.20 -10.54 -20.97
N ARG A 59 -2.88 -10.40 -21.17
CA ARG A 59 -2.27 -10.13 -22.49
C ARG A 59 -2.43 -11.28 -23.48
N GLN A 60 -2.60 -12.51 -22.99
CA GLN A 60 -2.83 -13.70 -23.81
C GLN A 60 -4.32 -13.96 -24.05
N GLU A 61 -5.21 -13.11 -23.53
CA GLU A 61 -6.66 -13.31 -23.53
C GLU A 61 -7.10 -14.62 -22.85
N ASP A 62 -6.26 -15.19 -21.96
CA ASP A 62 -6.55 -16.40 -21.19
C ASP A 62 -7.32 -16.06 -19.90
N TRP A 63 -8.52 -15.52 -20.11
CA TRP A 63 -9.40 -15.03 -19.05
C TRP A 63 -9.96 -16.17 -18.19
N ASP A 64 -10.18 -17.35 -18.76
CA ASP A 64 -10.57 -18.57 -18.04
C ASP A 64 -9.50 -18.96 -16.99
N ALA A 65 -8.23 -19.01 -17.38
CA ALA A 65 -7.15 -19.35 -16.45
C ALA A 65 -6.94 -18.26 -15.40
N LEU A 66 -7.05 -16.99 -15.78
CA LEU A 66 -6.97 -15.87 -14.85
C LEU A 66 -8.10 -15.91 -13.81
N SER A 67 -9.34 -16.13 -14.25
CA SER A 67 -10.50 -16.25 -13.36
C SER A 67 -10.33 -17.41 -12.37
N ALA A 68 -9.95 -18.59 -12.87
CA ALA A 68 -9.72 -19.76 -12.03
C ALA A 68 -8.60 -19.54 -10.99
N LEU A 69 -7.53 -18.82 -11.38
CA LEU A 69 -6.41 -18.52 -10.50
C LEU A 69 -6.78 -17.50 -9.41
N ILE A 70 -7.50 -16.44 -9.77
CA ILE A 70 -8.03 -15.45 -8.82
C ILE A 70 -8.96 -16.13 -7.83
N ARG A 71 -9.92 -16.93 -8.32
CA ARG A 71 -10.88 -17.65 -7.48
C ARG A 71 -10.18 -18.57 -6.48
N ARG A 72 -9.19 -19.34 -6.94
CA ARG A 72 -8.38 -20.20 -6.06
C ARG A 72 -7.66 -19.39 -4.99
N ALA A 73 -7.02 -18.28 -5.36
CA ALA A 73 -6.30 -17.43 -4.43
C ALA A 73 -7.23 -16.84 -3.36
N ASP A 74 -8.42 -16.41 -3.78
CA ASP A 74 -9.43 -15.78 -2.94
C ASP A 74 -10.06 -16.78 -1.95
N THR A 75 -10.50 -17.95 -2.43
CA THR A 75 -11.01 -19.04 -1.57
C THR A 75 -9.96 -19.49 -0.55
N ALA A 76 -8.70 -19.61 -0.98
CA ALA A 76 -7.60 -19.99 -0.10
C ALA A 76 -7.11 -18.85 0.81
N ARG A 77 -7.65 -17.62 0.65
CA ARG A 77 -7.21 -16.41 1.36
C ARG A 77 -5.68 -16.26 1.30
N SER A 78 -5.14 -16.50 0.11
CA SER A 78 -3.70 -16.60 -0.12
C SER A 78 -3.02 -15.25 0.05
N LEU A 79 -1.97 -15.21 0.87
CA LEU A 79 -1.16 -14.03 1.12
C LEU A 79 0.30 -14.29 0.72
N THR A 80 0.99 -13.23 0.30
CA THR A 80 2.46 -13.21 0.29
C THR A 80 3.00 -13.22 1.73
N PRO A 81 4.29 -13.55 1.94
CA PRO A 81 4.90 -13.46 3.27
C PRO A 81 4.73 -12.08 3.94
N GLY A 82 4.83 -10.99 3.18
CA GLY A 82 4.57 -9.62 3.64
C GLY A 82 3.08 -9.26 3.80
N GLY A 83 2.16 -10.23 3.67
CA GLY A 83 0.73 -10.07 3.94
C GLY A 83 -0.08 -9.42 2.82
N MET A 84 0.38 -9.49 1.56
CA MET A 84 -0.39 -8.99 0.41
C MET A 84 -1.30 -10.10 -0.16
N ALA A 85 -2.58 -9.81 -0.34
CA ALA A 85 -3.49 -10.73 -1.01
C ALA A 85 -3.02 -11.07 -2.42
N VAL A 86 -2.90 -12.36 -2.73
CA VAL A 86 -2.53 -12.83 -4.08
C VAL A 86 -3.61 -12.41 -5.09
N THR A 87 -4.88 -12.38 -4.68
CA THR A 87 -5.98 -11.85 -5.48
C THR A 87 -5.78 -10.39 -5.89
N ASP A 88 -5.31 -9.54 -4.97
CA ASP A 88 -5.01 -8.14 -5.28
C ASP A 88 -3.83 -8.02 -6.26
N LEU A 89 -2.82 -8.89 -6.15
CA LEU A 89 -1.66 -8.88 -7.05
C LEU A 89 -2.02 -9.35 -8.47
N LEU A 90 -2.83 -10.41 -8.58
CA LEU A 90 -3.31 -10.94 -9.86
C LEU A 90 -4.22 -9.92 -10.57
N THR A 91 -5.17 -9.34 -9.84
CA THR A 91 -6.08 -8.32 -10.40
C THR A 91 -5.34 -7.04 -10.76
N LEU A 92 -4.36 -6.62 -9.95
CA LEU A 92 -3.44 -5.52 -10.27
C LEU A 92 -2.65 -5.78 -11.55
N GLY A 93 -2.09 -6.98 -11.71
CA GLY A 93 -1.39 -7.40 -12.92
C GLY A 93 -2.27 -7.34 -14.17
N ALA A 94 -3.49 -7.89 -14.07
CA ALA A 94 -4.44 -7.97 -15.18
C ALA A 94 -4.88 -6.60 -15.72
N ARG A 95 -4.96 -5.58 -14.85
CA ARG A 95 -5.36 -4.20 -15.22
C ARG A 95 -4.19 -3.24 -15.47
N ALA A 96 -2.95 -3.66 -15.22
CA ALA A 96 -1.77 -2.79 -15.19
C ALA A 96 -1.56 -1.98 -16.49
N ASP A 97 -1.78 -2.59 -17.66
CA ASP A 97 -1.62 -1.92 -18.94
C ASP A 97 -2.65 -0.79 -19.14
N VAL A 98 -3.92 -1.03 -18.78
CA VAL A 98 -4.99 -0.02 -18.90
C VAL A 98 -4.75 1.12 -17.92
N SER A 99 -4.42 0.81 -16.66
CA SER A 99 -4.12 1.84 -15.65
C SER A 99 -2.89 2.68 -16.03
N SER A 100 -1.82 2.06 -16.55
CA SER A 100 -0.61 2.77 -17.00
C SER A 100 -0.89 3.70 -18.19
N ILE A 101 -1.69 3.25 -19.17
CA ILE A 101 -2.10 4.09 -20.30
C ILE A 101 -2.94 5.27 -19.81
N ALA A 102 -3.87 5.05 -18.88
CA ALA A 102 -4.71 6.10 -18.33
C ALA A 102 -3.88 7.14 -17.55
N GLU A 103 -2.94 6.70 -16.72
CA GLU A 103 -2.00 7.58 -16.02
C GLU A 103 -1.16 8.41 -16.99
N TYR A 104 -0.59 7.77 -18.02
CA TYR A 104 0.22 8.45 -19.03
C TYR A 104 -0.61 9.48 -19.83
N ALA A 105 -1.78 9.08 -20.32
CA ALA A 105 -2.65 9.94 -21.11
C ALA A 105 -3.19 11.15 -20.31
N LEU A 106 -3.31 11.02 -18.99
CA LEU A 106 -3.81 12.09 -18.12
C LEU A 106 -2.69 12.92 -17.46
N ALA A 107 -1.42 12.50 -17.55
CA ALA A 107 -0.28 13.19 -16.95
C ALA A 107 -0.16 14.67 -17.40
N ASP A 108 -0.29 14.92 -18.70
CA ASP A 108 -0.31 16.27 -19.29
C ASP A 108 -1.74 16.83 -19.45
N GLY A 109 -2.75 16.07 -19.03
CA GLY A 109 -4.18 16.40 -18.94
C GLY A 109 -4.80 17.02 -20.19
N GLN A 110 -4.21 16.69 -21.33
CA GLN A 110 -4.89 16.50 -22.59
C GLN A 110 -4.70 15.01 -22.89
N PRO A 111 -5.75 14.21 -23.12
CA PRO A 111 -5.56 12.87 -23.64
C PRO A 111 -4.71 12.99 -24.91
N ALA A 112 -3.57 12.27 -24.97
CA ALA A 112 -2.73 12.30 -26.15
C ALA A 112 -3.60 11.93 -27.37
N PRO A 113 -3.61 12.71 -28.45
CA PRO A 113 -4.58 12.58 -29.54
C PRO A 113 -4.53 11.23 -30.27
N ASP A 114 -3.48 10.43 -30.05
CA ASP A 114 -3.24 9.10 -30.62
C ASP A 114 -3.55 7.94 -29.67
N LEU A 115 -3.74 8.20 -28.37
CA LEU A 115 -4.14 7.20 -27.37
C LEU A 115 -5.62 7.37 -27.05
N SER A 116 -6.44 6.42 -27.50
CA SER A 116 -7.81 6.33 -26.98
C SER A 116 -7.72 5.88 -25.52
N LEU A 117 -7.80 6.85 -24.60
CA LEU A 117 -7.91 6.64 -23.15
C LEU A 117 -8.99 5.59 -22.81
N LEU A 118 -10.03 5.51 -23.64
CA LEU A 118 -11.18 4.62 -23.45
C LEU A 118 -10.99 3.25 -24.08
N ALA A 119 -10.12 3.07 -25.08
CA ALA A 119 -10.01 1.78 -25.80
C ALA A 119 -9.59 0.63 -24.88
N GLY A 120 -8.75 0.89 -23.87
CA GLY A 120 -8.34 -0.12 -22.90
C GLY A 120 -9.51 -0.59 -22.02
N ILE A 121 -10.32 0.34 -21.52
CA ILE A 121 -11.47 0.00 -20.68
C ILE A 121 -12.63 -0.57 -21.51
N GLU A 122 -12.85 -0.10 -22.74
CA GLU A 122 -13.83 -0.66 -23.68
C GLU A 122 -13.52 -2.13 -24.02
N ALA A 123 -12.24 -2.49 -24.16
CA ALA A 123 -11.83 -3.87 -24.35
C ALA A 123 -12.16 -4.74 -23.11
N LEU A 124 -11.89 -4.23 -21.91
CA LEU A 124 -12.25 -4.94 -20.66
C LEU A 124 -13.76 -5.05 -20.47
N GLU A 125 -14.55 -4.04 -20.87
CA GLU A 125 -16.02 -4.09 -20.87
C GLU A 125 -16.54 -5.14 -21.84
N THR A 126 -15.86 -5.33 -22.99
CA THR A 126 -16.18 -6.42 -23.92
C THR A 126 -15.94 -7.78 -23.26
N VAL A 127 -14.78 -7.95 -22.59
CA VAL A 127 -14.49 -9.17 -21.82
C VAL A 127 -15.55 -9.41 -20.74
N LEU A 128 -15.94 -8.38 -19.98
CA LEU A 128 -17.00 -8.52 -18.98
C LEU A 128 -18.30 -9.06 -19.58
N SER A 129 -18.69 -8.58 -20.77
CA SER A 129 -19.89 -9.05 -21.46
C SER A 129 -19.81 -10.51 -21.93
N GLU A 130 -18.61 -11.02 -22.20
CA GLU A 130 -18.35 -12.41 -22.58
C GLU A 130 -18.36 -13.37 -21.37
N TYR A 131 -18.13 -12.84 -20.16
CA TYR A 131 -18.06 -13.60 -18.90
C TYR A 131 -19.13 -13.15 -17.88
N PRO A 132 -20.43 -13.26 -18.21
CA PRO A 132 -21.50 -12.80 -17.32
C PRO A 132 -21.50 -13.58 -16.00
N GLY A 133 -21.50 -12.85 -14.88
CA GLY A 133 -21.54 -13.42 -13.52
C GLY A 133 -20.20 -13.96 -13.01
N ASP A 134 -19.12 -13.92 -13.80
CA ASP A 134 -17.80 -14.33 -13.32
C ASP A 134 -17.18 -13.26 -12.41
N TYR A 135 -17.29 -13.44 -11.09
CA TYR A 135 -16.82 -12.44 -10.13
C TYR A 135 -15.34 -12.07 -10.27
N PRO A 136 -14.40 -12.99 -10.56
CA PRO A 136 -13.01 -12.62 -10.80
C PRO A 136 -12.84 -11.62 -11.96
N ILE A 137 -13.50 -11.85 -13.08
CA ILE A 137 -13.47 -10.91 -14.22
C ILE A 137 -14.15 -9.59 -13.85
N ALA A 138 -15.34 -9.65 -13.25
CA ALA A 138 -16.04 -8.46 -12.78
C ALA A 138 -15.18 -7.62 -11.82
N LEU A 139 -14.44 -8.27 -10.91
CA LEU A 139 -13.51 -7.62 -10.00
C LEU A 139 -12.39 -6.89 -10.74
N VAL A 140 -11.76 -7.51 -11.75
CA VAL A 140 -10.72 -6.88 -12.58
C VAL A 140 -11.27 -5.62 -13.27
N VAL A 141 -12.44 -5.72 -13.90
CA VAL A 141 -13.01 -4.60 -14.65
C VAL A 141 -13.46 -3.47 -13.71
N ALA A 142 -14.18 -3.79 -12.63
CA ALA A 142 -14.59 -2.81 -11.63
C ALA A 142 -13.40 -2.09 -11.00
N ARG A 143 -12.35 -2.84 -10.61
CA ARG A 143 -11.09 -2.27 -10.10
C ARG A 143 -10.41 -1.36 -11.13
N THR A 144 -10.48 -1.67 -12.42
CA THR A 144 -9.96 -0.77 -13.47
C THR A 144 -10.74 0.54 -13.54
N HIS A 145 -12.07 0.50 -13.47
CA HIS A 145 -12.88 1.73 -13.36
C HIS A 145 -12.50 2.55 -12.12
N MET A 146 -12.30 1.91 -10.96
CA MET A 146 -11.86 2.60 -9.75
C MET A 146 -10.50 3.30 -9.93
N ASP A 147 -9.52 2.63 -10.55
CA ASP A 147 -8.22 3.26 -10.86
C ASP A 147 -8.39 4.48 -11.76
N MET A 148 -9.16 4.35 -12.85
CA MET A 148 -9.43 5.45 -13.76
C MET A 148 -10.11 6.62 -13.04
N ALA A 149 -11.07 6.35 -12.16
CA ALA A 149 -11.72 7.37 -11.36
C ALA A 149 -10.68 8.17 -10.56
N TRP A 150 -9.84 7.48 -9.77
CA TRP A 150 -8.81 8.14 -8.96
C TRP A 150 -7.79 8.91 -9.80
N THR A 151 -7.39 8.37 -10.95
CA THR A 151 -6.49 9.07 -11.89
C THR A 151 -7.11 10.37 -12.39
N TRP A 152 -8.40 10.38 -12.76
CA TRP A 152 -9.11 11.61 -13.13
C TRP A 152 -9.17 12.64 -12.00
N ARG A 153 -9.55 12.20 -10.79
CA ARG A 153 -9.70 13.08 -9.63
C ARG A 153 -8.37 13.71 -9.18
N ASN A 154 -7.30 12.93 -9.20
CA ASN A 154 -5.98 13.39 -8.76
C ASN A 154 -5.35 14.35 -9.78
N ASN A 155 -5.48 14.08 -11.08
CA ASN A 155 -5.03 15.00 -12.13
C ASN A 155 -5.78 16.33 -12.09
N ALA A 156 -7.09 16.32 -11.83
CA ALA A 156 -7.85 17.56 -11.64
C ALA A 156 -7.32 18.38 -10.44
N ARG A 157 -7.04 17.73 -9.31
CA ARG A 157 -6.48 18.39 -8.10
C ARG A 157 -5.11 19.02 -8.34
N ASN A 158 -4.22 18.34 -9.05
CA ASN A 158 -2.86 18.83 -9.32
C ASN A 158 -2.81 20.12 -10.16
N ARG A 159 -3.92 20.49 -10.82
CA ARG A 159 -4.02 21.68 -11.70
C ARG A 159 -4.59 22.92 -11.03
N GLY A 160 -4.80 22.91 -9.71
CA GLY A 160 -5.18 24.11 -8.97
C GLY A 160 -6.66 24.49 -9.06
N GLY A 161 -7.57 23.56 -9.38
CA GLY A 161 -9.01 23.80 -9.27
C GLY A 161 -9.87 22.56 -9.53
N PRO A 162 -11.16 22.56 -9.12
CA PRO A 162 -12.09 21.52 -9.51
C PRO A 162 -12.41 21.72 -11.00
N ALA A 163 -11.71 21.03 -11.90
CA ALA A 163 -12.20 20.90 -13.26
C ALA A 163 -13.49 20.06 -13.20
N PRO A 164 -14.68 20.61 -13.51
CA PRO A 164 -15.95 19.88 -13.38
C PRO A 164 -15.92 18.51 -14.09
N LEU A 165 -15.21 18.46 -15.22
CA LEU A 165 -14.99 17.25 -16.03
C LEU A 165 -14.27 16.12 -15.28
N GLY A 166 -13.26 16.42 -14.46
CA GLY A 166 -12.53 15.38 -13.72
C GLY A 166 -13.35 14.79 -12.57
N LEU A 167 -14.24 15.58 -11.97
CA LEU A 167 -15.16 15.09 -10.95
C LEU A 167 -16.31 14.29 -11.57
N GLU A 168 -16.85 14.73 -12.71
CA GLU A 168 -17.86 13.99 -13.46
C GLU A 168 -17.33 12.63 -13.92
N ALA A 169 -16.13 12.59 -14.52
CA ALA A 169 -15.47 11.35 -14.92
C ALA A 169 -15.19 10.43 -13.71
N PHE A 170 -14.75 10.99 -12.57
CA PHE A 170 -14.59 10.22 -11.33
C PHE A 170 -15.88 9.50 -10.95
N TRP A 171 -17.02 10.21 -10.90
CA TRP A 171 -18.28 9.58 -10.52
C TRP A 171 -18.79 8.59 -11.56
N ALA A 172 -18.70 8.90 -12.86
CA ALA A 172 -19.11 7.97 -13.91
C ALA A 172 -18.37 6.63 -13.82
N HIS A 173 -17.06 6.65 -13.55
CA HIS A 173 -16.30 5.41 -13.35
C HIS A 173 -16.66 4.70 -12.03
N MET A 174 -16.86 5.43 -10.93
CA MET A 174 -17.29 4.82 -9.66
C MET A 174 -18.68 4.18 -9.75
N ASP A 175 -19.64 4.84 -10.42
CA ASP A 175 -20.99 4.35 -10.63
C ASP A 175 -20.99 3.09 -11.53
N ARG A 176 -20.13 3.07 -12.57
CA ARG A 176 -19.96 1.88 -13.40
C ARG A 176 -19.36 0.72 -12.61
N ALA A 177 -18.32 0.95 -11.82
CA ALA A 177 -17.74 -0.07 -10.96
C ALA A 177 -18.79 -0.63 -9.97
N GLN A 178 -19.62 0.23 -9.39
CA GLN A 178 -20.72 -0.19 -8.51
C GLN A 178 -21.74 -1.07 -9.23
N THR A 179 -22.12 -0.69 -10.45
CA THR A 179 -23.04 -1.48 -11.29
C THR A 179 -22.47 -2.87 -11.56
N ILE A 180 -21.20 -2.95 -11.96
CA ILE A 180 -20.51 -4.22 -12.24
C ILE A 180 -20.52 -5.14 -11.01
N LEU A 181 -20.16 -4.61 -9.84
CA LEU A 181 -20.10 -5.42 -8.61
C LEU A 181 -21.50 -5.81 -8.09
N ALA A 182 -22.55 -5.05 -8.41
CA ALA A 182 -23.92 -5.37 -8.02
C ALA A 182 -24.56 -6.49 -8.85
N GLU A 183 -24.06 -6.72 -10.07
CA GLU A 183 -24.52 -7.79 -10.97
C GLU A 183 -23.87 -9.15 -10.70
N VAL A 184 -22.86 -9.19 -9.82
CA VAL A 184 -22.16 -10.41 -9.44
C VAL A 184 -23.01 -11.24 -8.48
N ASP A 185 -23.38 -12.45 -8.91
CA ASP A 185 -24.04 -13.46 -8.08
C ASP A 185 -23.00 -14.35 -7.38
N ALA A 186 -22.17 -13.74 -6.53
CA ALA A 186 -21.23 -14.45 -5.66
C ALA A 186 -21.63 -14.21 -4.20
N ASP A 187 -21.51 -15.25 -3.36
CA ASP A 187 -21.76 -15.11 -1.94
C ASP A 187 -20.75 -14.13 -1.32
N PRO A 188 -21.20 -12.94 -0.88
CA PRO A 188 -20.30 -11.95 -0.28
C PRO A 188 -19.70 -12.45 1.04
N ASP A 189 -20.31 -13.44 1.69
CA ASP A 189 -19.82 -14.05 2.93
C ASP A 189 -18.70 -15.09 2.72
N ASP A 190 -18.37 -15.43 1.47
CA ASP A 190 -17.21 -16.29 1.16
C ASP A 190 -16.22 -15.67 0.14
N THR A 191 -16.47 -14.43 -0.29
CA THR A 191 -15.65 -13.74 -1.31
C THR A 191 -15.04 -12.44 -0.75
N PRO A 192 -13.93 -12.52 0.03
CA PRO A 192 -13.36 -11.34 0.69
C PRO A 192 -12.87 -10.29 -0.31
N SER A 193 -12.36 -10.68 -1.48
CA SER A 193 -11.93 -9.73 -2.51
C SER A 193 -13.07 -8.85 -3.05
N LEU A 194 -14.27 -9.43 -3.19
CA LEU A 194 -15.47 -8.72 -3.65
C LEU A 194 -15.95 -7.72 -2.59
N LEU A 195 -16.05 -8.17 -1.32
CA LEU A 195 -16.43 -7.29 -0.21
C LEU A 195 -15.41 -6.16 -0.03
N ALA A 196 -14.11 -6.43 -0.19
CA ALA A 196 -13.07 -5.41 -0.17
C ALA A 196 -13.23 -4.37 -1.29
N ALA A 197 -13.65 -4.79 -2.50
CA ALA A 197 -13.94 -3.87 -3.60
C ALA A 197 -15.18 -3.01 -3.32
N GLN A 198 -16.24 -3.62 -2.79
CA GLN A 198 -17.47 -2.92 -2.39
C GLN A 198 -17.18 -1.87 -1.29
N CYS A 199 -16.43 -2.22 -0.25
CA CYS A 199 -15.99 -1.29 0.80
C CYS A 199 -15.20 -0.10 0.23
N ALA A 200 -14.34 -0.34 -0.76
CA ALA A 200 -13.54 0.70 -1.40
C ALA A 200 -14.37 1.63 -2.32
N LEU A 201 -15.53 1.19 -2.82
CA LEU A 201 -16.45 2.02 -3.60
C LEU A 201 -17.31 2.95 -2.75
N LYS A 202 -17.69 2.50 -1.55
CA LYS A 202 -18.48 3.31 -0.60
C LYS A 202 -17.76 4.64 -0.39
N GLY A 203 -18.34 5.75 -0.85
CA GLY A 203 -17.77 7.11 -0.80
C GLY A 203 -18.40 8.01 0.28
N PRO A 204 -18.14 9.33 0.32
CA PRO A 204 -18.70 10.21 1.35
C PRO A 204 -20.13 10.69 1.04
N ARG A 205 -20.66 10.46 -0.17
CA ARG A 205 -21.92 11.07 -0.62
C ARG A 205 -23.16 10.46 0.00
N ASP A 206 -23.17 9.16 0.32
CA ASP A 206 -24.37 8.44 0.75
C ASP A 206 -24.11 7.28 1.73
N VAL A 207 -22.96 7.29 2.41
CA VAL A 207 -22.56 6.16 3.27
C VAL A 207 -22.89 6.44 4.72
N ASP A 208 -23.70 5.56 5.30
CA ASP A 208 -23.74 5.37 6.74
C ASP A 208 -22.40 4.76 7.18
N THR A 209 -21.60 5.56 7.87
CA THR A 209 -20.28 5.15 8.36
C THR A 209 -20.36 3.94 9.30
N ALA A 210 -21.48 3.75 10.01
CA ALA A 210 -21.70 2.57 10.84
C ALA A 210 -21.91 1.30 9.98
N GLU A 211 -22.63 1.40 8.87
CA GLU A 211 -22.79 0.31 7.90
C GLU A 211 -21.44 -0.05 7.27
N LEU A 212 -20.67 0.96 6.86
CA LEU A 212 -19.31 0.74 6.33
C LEU A 212 -18.41 0.04 7.36
N ALA A 213 -18.46 0.45 8.62
CA ALA A 213 -17.71 -0.20 9.69
C ALA A 213 -18.13 -1.67 9.86
N ALA A 214 -19.43 -1.97 9.74
CA ALA A 214 -19.95 -3.33 9.81
C ALA A 214 -19.44 -4.22 8.66
N ASP A 215 -19.36 -3.68 7.43
CA ASP A 215 -18.81 -4.42 6.29
C ASP A 215 -17.31 -4.69 6.44
N TYR A 216 -16.55 -3.71 6.92
CA TYR A 216 -15.13 -3.95 7.23
C TYR A 216 -14.94 -4.97 8.35
N LEU A 217 -15.81 -4.98 9.37
CA LEU A 217 -15.79 -6.01 10.43
C LEU A 217 -16.00 -7.41 9.85
N ARG A 218 -16.96 -7.57 8.92
CA ARG A 218 -17.18 -8.83 8.19
C ARG A 218 -15.98 -9.20 7.33
N LEU A 219 -15.45 -8.25 6.56
CA LEU A 219 -14.27 -8.46 5.73
C LEU A 219 -13.05 -8.93 6.54
N ILE A 220 -12.81 -8.29 7.69
CA ILE A 220 -11.70 -8.64 8.59
C ILE A 220 -11.97 -10.00 9.25
N ASP A 221 -13.21 -10.36 9.54
CA ASP A 221 -13.55 -11.70 10.02
C ASP A 221 -13.23 -12.79 8.99
N MET A 222 -13.53 -12.51 7.73
CA MET A 222 -13.30 -13.43 6.62
C MET A 222 -11.81 -13.58 6.27
N ALA A 223 -11.03 -12.50 6.37
CA ALA A 223 -9.61 -12.46 6.01
C ALA A 223 -8.76 -11.80 7.11
N PRO A 224 -8.68 -12.37 8.32
CA PRO A 224 -8.11 -11.69 9.49
C PRO A 224 -6.59 -11.54 9.43
N LEU A 225 -5.93 -12.27 8.53
CA LEU A 225 -4.48 -12.20 8.31
C LEU A 225 -4.07 -11.07 7.34
N ASP A 226 -5.02 -10.48 6.61
CA ASP A 226 -4.78 -9.32 5.75
C ASP A 226 -4.98 -8.02 6.56
N PHE A 227 -3.87 -7.52 7.09
CA PHE A 227 -3.87 -6.29 7.88
C PHE A 227 -4.21 -5.04 7.05
N ARG A 228 -4.20 -5.10 5.71
CA ARG A 228 -4.51 -3.94 4.87
C ARG A 228 -5.99 -3.57 4.94
N HIS A 229 -6.87 -4.54 5.20
CA HIS A 229 -8.29 -4.27 5.45
C HIS A 229 -8.45 -3.41 6.71
N MET A 230 -7.72 -3.74 7.79
CA MET A 230 -7.69 -2.94 9.02
C MET A 230 -7.14 -1.53 8.76
N ARG A 231 -6.01 -1.43 8.06
CA ARG A 231 -5.41 -0.13 7.70
C ARG A 231 -6.34 0.74 6.87
N SER A 232 -7.05 0.13 5.92
CA SER A 232 -7.99 0.83 5.04
C SER A 232 -9.22 1.34 5.78
N LEU A 233 -9.65 0.69 6.87
CA LEU A 233 -10.80 1.08 7.67
C LEU A 233 -10.60 2.41 8.40
N GLY A 234 -9.47 2.58 9.09
CA GLY A 234 -9.25 3.73 9.99
C GLY A 234 -9.56 5.09 9.36
N PRO A 235 -8.94 5.45 8.21
CA PRO A 235 -9.20 6.72 7.54
C PRO A 235 -10.67 6.93 7.13
N ARG A 236 -11.42 5.85 6.91
CA ARG A 236 -12.83 5.89 6.49
C ARG A 236 -13.78 6.21 7.64
N LEU A 237 -13.33 6.08 8.90
CA LEU A 237 -14.10 6.41 10.10
C LEU A 237 -13.88 7.84 10.59
N LEU A 238 -13.05 8.63 9.91
CA LEU A 238 -12.76 10.01 10.30
C LEU A 238 -13.93 10.96 10.02
N PRO A 239 -14.03 12.12 10.72
CA PRO A 239 -15.12 13.08 10.55
C PRO A 239 -15.35 13.56 9.11
N ARG A 240 -14.27 13.70 8.32
CA ARG A 240 -14.33 14.06 6.89
C ARG A 240 -15.06 13.03 6.01
N TRP A 241 -15.37 11.85 6.57
CA TRP A 241 -16.13 10.76 5.95
C TRP A 241 -17.37 10.40 6.78
N ASN A 242 -18.00 11.40 7.42
CA ASN A 242 -19.21 11.26 8.24
C ASN A 242 -19.06 10.36 9.48
N GLY A 243 -17.83 10.00 9.87
CA GLY A 243 -17.56 9.28 11.10
C GLY A 243 -17.27 10.20 12.30
N SER A 244 -16.63 9.65 13.33
CA SER A 244 -16.19 10.39 14.51
C SER A 244 -14.96 9.73 15.13
N TYR A 245 -14.20 10.50 15.92
CA TYR A 245 -13.04 9.97 16.65
C TYR A 245 -13.47 8.86 17.64
N ASP A 246 -14.61 9.02 18.30
CA ASP A 246 -15.18 7.99 19.19
C ASP A 246 -15.52 6.69 18.43
N LEU A 247 -16.10 6.81 17.23
CA LEU A 247 -16.42 5.65 16.41
C LEU A 247 -15.14 4.93 15.94
N LEU A 248 -14.11 5.69 15.54
CA LEU A 248 -12.80 5.15 15.19
C LEU A 248 -12.19 4.37 16.36
N GLU A 249 -12.12 5.00 17.54
CA GLU A 249 -11.56 4.40 18.75
C GLU A 249 -12.31 3.12 19.17
N LEU A 250 -13.64 3.19 19.23
CA LEU A 250 -14.48 2.06 19.57
C LEU A 250 -14.30 0.90 18.58
N THR A 251 -14.26 1.22 17.28
CA THR A 251 -14.12 0.21 16.23
C THR A 251 -12.73 -0.41 16.24
N ALA A 252 -11.67 0.37 16.45
CA ALA A 252 -10.30 -0.13 16.56
C ALA A 252 -10.16 -1.12 17.73
N ARG A 253 -10.78 -0.83 18.89
CA ARG A 253 -10.82 -1.76 20.04
C ARG A 253 -11.62 -3.02 19.75
N LYS A 254 -12.74 -2.90 19.04
CA LYS A 254 -13.54 -4.05 18.62
C LYS A 254 -12.75 -4.98 17.70
N ILE A 255 -12.03 -4.43 16.72
CA ILE A 255 -11.14 -5.19 15.84
C ILE A 255 -10.02 -5.86 16.63
N ALA A 256 -9.37 -5.14 17.55
CA ALA A 256 -8.34 -5.72 18.40
C ALA A 256 -8.85 -6.90 19.23
N ALA A 257 -10.05 -6.80 19.80
CA ALA A 257 -10.68 -7.90 20.53
C ALA A 257 -11.02 -9.09 19.61
N GLN A 258 -11.63 -8.82 18.44
CA GLN A 258 -11.98 -9.85 17.46
C GLN A 258 -10.75 -10.62 16.97
N THR A 259 -9.66 -9.92 16.69
CA THR A 259 -8.43 -10.51 16.16
C THR A 259 -7.36 -10.77 17.21
N GLN A 260 -7.71 -10.71 18.51
CA GLN A 260 -6.74 -10.81 19.61
C GLN A 260 -5.90 -12.10 19.54
N HIS A 261 -6.54 -13.20 19.16
CA HIS A 261 -5.91 -14.51 19.04
C HIS A 261 -4.91 -14.60 17.87
N ILE A 262 -4.96 -13.66 16.92
CA ILE A 262 -4.08 -13.60 15.75
C ILE A 262 -3.02 -12.52 15.92
N TRP A 263 -3.41 -11.34 16.44
CA TRP A 263 -2.56 -10.14 16.44
C TRP A 263 -2.25 -9.58 17.83
N GLY A 264 -2.80 -10.15 18.91
CA GLY A 264 -2.80 -9.50 20.21
C GLY A 264 -3.46 -8.12 20.12
N ALA A 265 -2.79 -7.07 20.60
CA ALA A 265 -3.22 -5.68 20.42
C ALA A 265 -2.97 -5.12 19.00
N GLY A 266 -2.32 -5.88 18.11
CA GLY A 266 -1.93 -5.42 16.76
C GLY A 266 -3.10 -5.00 15.88
N GLY A 267 -4.30 -5.56 16.08
CA GLY A 267 -5.50 -5.14 15.35
C GLY A 267 -5.84 -3.66 15.56
N TYR A 268 -5.66 -3.15 16.78
CA TYR A 268 -5.83 -1.72 17.09
C TYR A 268 -4.80 -0.87 16.34
N THR A 269 -3.53 -1.28 16.42
CA THR A 269 -2.42 -0.59 15.73
C THR A 269 -2.66 -0.50 14.24
N TRP A 270 -3.04 -1.61 13.58
CA TRP A 270 -3.31 -1.61 12.14
C TRP A 270 -4.44 -0.66 11.75
N VAL A 271 -5.55 -0.62 12.51
CA VAL A 271 -6.66 0.30 12.23
C VAL A 271 -6.20 1.76 12.39
N MET A 272 -5.42 2.07 13.42
CA MET A 272 -5.02 3.44 13.72
C MET A 272 -3.98 4.00 12.73
N MET A 273 -3.12 3.15 12.16
CA MET A 273 -1.94 3.61 11.40
C MET A 273 -2.27 4.65 10.33
N ASP A 274 -3.18 4.38 9.40
CA ASP A 274 -3.44 5.29 8.29
C ASP A 274 -4.32 6.49 8.70
N ALA A 275 -5.09 6.36 9.78
CA ALA A 275 -5.84 7.45 10.37
C ALA A 275 -4.90 8.51 10.98
N LEU A 276 -3.85 8.07 11.70
CA LEU A 276 -2.81 8.93 12.26
C LEU A 276 -2.02 9.69 11.19
N LEU A 277 -1.87 9.12 9.99
CA LEU A 277 -1.25 9.81 8.85
C LEU A 277 -2.11 10.95 8.32
N SER A 278 -3.40 10.97 8.63
CA SER A 278 -4.37 11.84 7.98
C SER A 278 -4.85 13.02 8.82
N ASP A 279 -4.84 12.87 10.14
CA ASP A 279 -5.52 13.79 11.05
C ASP A 279 -4.78 13.83 12.40
N GLU A 280 -4.36 15.03 12.80
CA GLU A 280 -3.58 15.27 14.01
C GLU A 280 -4.39 15.05 15.29
N GLU A 281 -5.72 15.25 15.25
CA GLU A 281 -6.59 15.01 16.40
C GLU A 281 -6.65 13.53 16.79
N VAL A 282 -6.51 12.63 15.80
CA VAL A 282 -6.38 11.19 16.06
C VAL A 282 -5.10 10.90 16.85
N LEU A 283 -4.00 11.59 16.52
CA LEU A 283 -2.73 11.45 17.21
C LEU A 283 -2.78 12.03 18.62
N ALA A 284 -3.49 13.14 18.82
CA ALA A 284 -3.71 13.74 20.14
C ALA A 284 -4.53 12.80 21.06
N GLY A 285 -5.58 12.18 20.53
CA GLY A 285 -6.48 11.29 21.27
C GLY A 285 -6.02 9.83 21.40
N LEU A 286 -4.90 9.46 20.80
CA LEU A 286 -4.46 8.06 20.72
C LEU A 286 -4.15 7.46 22.09
N ASP A 287 -4.68 6.25 22.36
CA ASP A 287 -4.14 5.36 23.39
C ASP A 287 -2.79 4.81 22.91
N VAL A 288 -1.74 5.59 23.17
CA VAL A 288 -0.38 5.30 22.71
C VAL A 288 0.20 4.05 23.36
N GLU A 289 -0.18 3.69 24.59
CA GLU A 289 0.29 2.46 25.23
C GLU A 289 -0.28 1.22 24.54
N HIS A 290 -1.57 1.26 24.18
CA HIS A 290 -2.20 0.17 23.43
C HIS A 290 -1.62 0.07 22.01
N PHE A 291 -1.36 1.22 21.37
CA PHE A 291 -0.72 1.28 20.06
C PHE A 291 0.68 0.64 20.06
N THR A 292 1.54 1.01 21.02
CA THR A 292 2.91 0.47 21.12
C THR A 292 2.93 -0.98 21.53
N THR A 293 2.01 -1.42 22.40
CA THR A 293 1.80 -2.84 22.71
C THR A 293 1.46 -3.63 21.45
N GLY A 294 0.60 -3.08 20.60
CA GLY A 294 0.26 -3.71 19.33
C GLY A 294 1.45 -3.78 18.35
N LEU A 295 2.32 -2.76 18.30
CA LEU A 295 3.57 -2.83 17.53
C LEU A 295 4.46 -4.00 17.98
N HIS A 296 4.63 -4.17 19.29
CA HIS A 296 5.37 -5.32 19.84
C HIS A 296 4.72 -6.65 19.48
N ASN A 297 3.39 -6.77 19.60
CA ASN A 297 2.69 -8.01 19.26
C ASN A 297 2.84 -8.35 17.77
N ILE A 298 2.69 -7.37 16.87
CA ILE A 298 2.87 -7.58 15.43
C ILE A 298 4.26 -8.15 15.13
N LEU A 299 5.32 -7.49 15.61
CA LEU A 299 6.69 -7.94 15.30
C LEU A 299 7.07 -9.26 15.99
N SER A 300 6.52 -9.54 17.16
CA SER A 300 6.73 -10.84 17.83
C SER A 300 6.09 -11.99 17.05
N LEU A 301 4.97 -11.73 16.35
CA LEU A 301 4.22 -12.72 15.60
C LEU A 301 4.68 -12.84 14.13
N ARG A 302 5.10 -11.73 13.53
CA ARG A 302 5.59 -11.63 12.16
C ARG A 302 6.88 -10.79 12.09
N PRO A 303 8.03 -11.39 12.45
CA PRO A 303 9.34 -10.72 12.41
C PRO A 303 9.96 -10.71 11.00
N ASP A 304 9.16 -10.89 9.93
CA ASP A 304 9.68 -10.83 8.57
C ASP A 304 10.18 -9.41 8.24
N GLN A 305 11.25 -9.33 7.46
CA GLN A 305 11.94 -8.05 7.23
C GLN A 305 11.08 -7.04 6.48
N TYR A 306 10.04 -7.48 5.74
CA TYR A 306 9.09 -6.56 5.13
C TYR A 306 8.25 -5.86 6.20
N THR A 307 7.66 -6.62 7.13
CA THR A 307 6.88 -6.06 8.26
C THR A 307 7.75 -5.19 9.17
N VAL A 308 8.98 -5.62 9.48
CA VAL A 308 9.94 -4.84 10.28
C VAL A 308 10.26 -3.51 9.61
N ASN A 309 10.62 -3.51 8.31
CA ASN A 309 10.89 -2.28 7.57
C ASN A 309 9.64 -1.40 7.48
N LEU A 310 8.46 -1.97 7.26
CA LEU A 310 7.20 -1.23 7.17
C LEU A 310 6.90 -0.46 8.46
N LEU A 311 6.93 -1.14 9.60
CA LEU A 311 6.60 -0.54 10.89
C LEU A 311 7.69 0.43 11.36
N THR A 312 8.97 0.08 11.16
CA THR A 312 10.09 0.95 11.52
C THR A 312 10.07 2.24 10.70
N ALA A 313 9.93 2.14 9.37
CA ALA A 313 9.87 3.30 8.50
C ALA A 313 8.63 4.17 8.80
N TYR A 314 7.48 3.53 9.09
CA TYR A 314 6.28 4.24 9.50
C TYR A 314 6.52 5.09 10.76
N CYS A 315 7.05 4.46 11.82
CA CYS A 315 7.28 5.15 13.10
C CYS A 315 8.34 6.25 12.96
N ALA A 316 9.34 6.05 12.11
CA ALA A 316 10.44 6.99 11.93
C ALA A 316 10.07 8.21 11.09
N LEU A 317 9.32 8.01 10.00
CA LEU A 317 9.22 9.01 8.91
C LEU A 317 7.79 9.48 8.58
N SER A 318 6.76 8.69 8.89
CA SER A 318 5.44 8.89 8.27
C SER A 318 4.49 9.78 9.05
N LEU A 319 4.64 9.88 10.37
CA LEU A 319 3.79 10.74 11.17
C LEU A 319 4.01 12.22 10.79
N PRO A 320 2.96 13.06 10.83
CA PRO A 320 3.09 14.50 10.56
C PRO A 320 4.23 15.11 11.38
N GLY A 321 4.92 16.12 10.81
CA GLY A 321 6.01 16.84 11.49
C GLY A 321 5.53 17.64 12.71
N ALA A 322 6.21 18.73 13.06
CA ALA A 322 5.87 19.59 14.19
C ALA A 322 4.34 19.79 14.29
N CYS A 323 3.76 19.22 15.35
CA CYS A 323 2.33 19.23 15.60
C CYS A 323 1.97 20.54 16.29
N GLU A 324 0.84 21.16 15.92
CA GLU A 324 0.35 22.34 16.63
C GLU A 324 -0.21 21.96 18.01
N ASN A 325 -0.76 20.74 18.12
CA ASN A 325 -1.30 20.17 19.33
C ASN A 325 -0.19 19.48 20.17
N GLU A 326 0.01 19.96 21.40
CA GLU A 326 1.03 19.43 22.32
C GLU A 326 0.84 17.93 22.64
N ALA A 327 -0.41 17.46 22.74
CA ALA A 327 -0.69 16.05 22.98
C ALA A 327 -0.32 15.19 21.76
N ALA A 328 -0.59 15.69 20.56
CA ALA A 328 -0.19 15.01 19.32
C ALA A 328 1.34 14.96 19.19
N GLU A 329 2.03 16.08 19.47
CA GLU A 329 3.50 16.16 19.52
C GLU A 329 4.09 15.12 20.50
N TYR A 330 3.53 15.05 21.71
CA TYR A 330 3.94 14.10 22.73
C TYR A 330 3.76 12.65 22.28
N ASN A 331 2.57 12.30 21.77
CA ASN A 331 2.28 10.95 21.27
C ASN A 331 3.13 10.59 20.05
N ARG A 332 3.40 11.55 19.16
CA ARG A 332 4.32 11.35 18.04
C ARG A 332 5.71 10.98 18.50
N ALA A 333 6.28 11.74 19.44
CA ALA A 333 7.62 11.49 19.96
C ALA A 333 7.70 10.12 20.65
N ARG A 334 6.61 9.66 21.29
CA ARG A 334 6.52 8.31 21.85
C ARG A 334 6.54 7.21 20.78
N ILE A 335 5.78 7.38 19.69
CA ILE A 335 5.78 6.42 18.58
C ILE A 335 7.15 6.40 17.88
N GLN A 336 7.75 7.57 17.63
CA GLN A 336 9.08 7.67 17.03
C GLN A 336 10.15 6.95 17.85
N ARG A 337 10.08 7.00 19.19
CA ARG A 337 11.00 6.26 20.08
C ARG A 337 10.90 4.75 19.94
N CYS A 338 9.80 4.20 19.42
CA CYS A 338 9.70 2.76 19.17
C CYS A 338 10.66 2.28 18.08
N CYS A 339 11.15 3.18 17.23
CA CYS A 339 12.14 2.82 16.21
C CYS A 339 13.43 2.26 16.81
N ASP A 340 13.82 2.69 18.02
CA ASP A 340 15.08 2.24 18.65
C ASP A 340 15.09 0.73 18.85
N TRP A 341 14.10 0.18 19.56
CA TRP A 341 14.02 -1.25 19.80
C TRP A 341 13.69 -2.03 18.51
N MET A 342 12.88 -1.48 17.61
CA MET A 342 12.59 -2.14 16.33
C MET A 342 13.86 -2.33 15.49
N ILE A 343 14.69 -1.29 15.40
CA ILE A 343 15.95 -1.33 14.65
C ILE A 343 16.97 -2.24 15.34
N ARG A 344 17.08 -2.16 16.67
CA ARG A 344 18.08 -2.93 17.43
C ARG A 344 17.74 -4.41 17.54
N ASP A 345 16.46 -4.75 17.67
CA ASP A 345 16.04 -6.11 17.98
C ASP A 345 15.56 -6.89 16.75
N TYR A 346 15.06 -6.21 15.71
CA TYR A 346 14.40 -6.87 14.57
C TYR A 346 15.01 -6.56 13.20
N LEU A 347 15.62 -5.39 12.99
CA LEU A 347 16.10 -5.01 11.65
C LEU A 347 17.40 -5.74 11.32
N THR A 348 17.42 -6.47 10.20
CA THR A 348 18.61 -7.19 9.71
C THR A 348 18.98 -6.80 8.28
N GLU A 349 18.00 -6.33 7.50
CA GLU A 349 18.20 -5.82 6.15
C GLU A 349 17.29 -4.62 5.88
N LEU A 350 17.68 -3.80 4.91
CA LEU A 350 16.97 -2.59 4.52
C LEU A 350 16.16 -2.83 3.25
N HIS A 351 14.86 -2.46 3.26
CA HIS A 351 13.98 -2.49 2.09
C HIS A 351 13.67 -1.05 1.63
N PRO A 352 14.45 -0.47 0.70
CA PRO A 352 14.42 0.98 0.47
C PRO A 352 13.08 1.53 0.01
N LEU A 353 12.29 0.77 -0.75
CA LEU A 353 10.99 1.27 -1.24
C LEU A 353 10.01 1.57 -0.10
N LEU A 354 10.01 0.78 0.98
CA LEU A 354 9.15 1.05 2.14
C LEU A 354 9.50 2.36 2.83
N TRP A 355 10.80 2.65 2.97
CA TRP A 355 11.29 3.92 3.52
C TRP A 355 10.99 5.11 2.61
N ALA A 356 11.06 4.91 1.29
CA ALA A 356 10.65 5.92 0.32
C ALA A 356 9.15 6.25 0.43
N HIS A 357 8.29 5.25 0.54
CA HIS A 357 6.86 5.45 0.78
C HIS A 357 6.61 6.14 2.13
N ALA A 358 7.31 5.71 3.18
CA ALA A 358 7.17 6.27 4.51
C ALA A 358 7.52 7.76 4.58
N SER A 359 8.58 8.19 3.88
CA SER A 359 8.96 9.62 3.76
C SER A 359 7.92 10.49 3.03
N HIS A 360 6.99 9.87 2.31
CA HIS A 360 5.84 10.53 1.70
C HIS A 360 4.53 10.15 2.41
N ARG A 361 4.61 9.72 3.67
CA ARG A 361 3.44 9.36 4.51
C ARG A 361 2.54 8.32 3.85
N PHE A 362 3.15 7.35 3.17
CA PHE A 362 2.46 6.31 2.39
C PHE A 362 1.41 6.87 1.41
N ALA A 363 1.68 8.04 0.82
CA ALA A 363 0.84 8.58 -0.24
C ALA A 363 0.59 7.52 -1.32
N THR A 364 -0.69 7.37 -1.70
CA THR A 364 -1.14 6.37 -2.69
C THR A 364 -0.56 6.63 -4.07
N GLN A 365 -0.18 7.86 -4.38
CA GLN A 365 0.55 8.23 -5.58
C GLN A 365 1.81 9.00 -5.20
N LEU A 366 2.96 8.44 -5.55
CA LEU A 366 4.23 9.15 -5.49
C LEU A 366 4.40 9.96 -6.78
N PRO A 367 5.12 11.09 -6.77
CA PRO A 367 5.47 11.81 -7.99
C PRO A 367 6.08 10.84 -9.00
N ALA A 368 5.77 10.98 -10.29
CA ALA A 368 6.28 10.13 -11.36
C ALA A 368 7.82 10.06 -11.33
N ARG A 369 8.34 9.05 -10.64
CA ARG A 369 9.75 8.77 -10.41
C ARG A 369 9.96 7.32 -10.79
N THR A 370 11.10 7.03 -11.41
CA THR A 370 11.50 5.64 -11.61
C THR A 370 11.66 4.97 -10.25
N GLU A 371 11.32 3.69 -10.17
CA GLU A 371 11.47 2.86 -8.97
C GLU A 371 12.90 2.96 -8.39
N THR A 372 13.92 2.96 -9.24
CA THR A 372 15.32 3.17 -8.83
C THR A 372 15.53 4.50 -8.09
N ARG A 373 14.91 5.60 -8.54
CA ARG A 373 15.03 6.90 -7.85
C ARG A 373 14.31 6.88 -6.50
N LEU A 374 13.21 6.15 -6.39
CA LEU A 374 12.51 5.95 -5.12
C LEU A 374 13.37 5.10 -4.17
N ALA A 375 13.96 4.01 -4.64
CA ALA A 375 14.86 3.19 -3.85
C ALA A 375 16.06 3.98 -3.30
N VAL A 376 16.72 4.79 -4.14
CA VAL A 376 17.83 5.66 -3.70
C VAL A 376 17.37 6.67 -2.65
N LEU A 377 16.19 7.27 -2.82
CA LEU A 377 15.62 8.17 -1.81
C LEU A 377 15.38 7.43 -0.50
N GLY A 378 14.69 6.30 -0.54
CA GLY A 378 14.35 5.54 0.66
C GLY A 378 15.58 5.04 1.41
N GLN A 379 16.60 4.58 0.68
CA GLN A 379 17.89 4.21 1.26
C GLN A 379 18.53 5.40 2.00
N ARG A 380 18.52 6.59 1.38
CA ARG A 380 19.06 7.80 2.00
C ARG A 380 18.27 8.21 3.24
N GLU A 381 16.94 8.17 3.22
CA GLU A 381 16.14 8.52 4.40
C GLU A 381 16.31 7.51 5.53
N ALA A 382 16.41 6.21 5.21
CA ALA A 382 16.72 5.18 6.18
C ALA A 382 18.10 5.39 6.81
N GLN A 383 19.11 5.64 5.99
CA GLN A 383 20.49 5.86 6.44
C GLN A 383 20.56 6.99 7.48
N LYS A 384 19.88 8.12 7.25
CA LYS A 384 19.82 9.23 8.23
C LYS A 384 19.23 8.80 9.58
N VAL A 385 18.18 7.98 9.55
CA VAL A 385 17.53 7.47 10.77
C VAL A 385 18.47 6.54 11.52
N LEU A 386 19.13 5.62 10.81
CA LEU A 386 20.09 4.70 11.38
C LEU A 386 21.32 5.43 11.96
N GLU A 387 21.90 6.37 11.21
CA GLU A 387 23.04 7.19 11.67
C GLU A 387 22.68 8.02 12.91
N ALA A 388 21.47 8.60 12.96
CA ALA A 388 21.02 9.32 14.14
C ALA A 388 20.86 8.41 15.36
N LEU A 389 20.40 7.17 15.15
CA LEU A 389 20.21 6.18 16.22
C LEU A 389 21.52 5.68 16.82
N PHE A 390 22.52 5.44 15.96
CA PHE A 390 23.83 4.91 16.34
C PHE A 390 24.91 6.00 16.49
N LEU A 391 24.52 7.27 16.47
CA LEU A 391 25.44 8.40 16.63
C LEU A 391 26.36 8.24 17.86
N PRO A 392 25.90 7.78 19.05
CA PRO A 392 26.77 7.56 20.20
C PRO A 392 27.89 6.54 19.97
N GLU A 393 27.62 5.48 19.20
CA GLU A 393 28.58 4.44 18.82
C GLU A 393 29.54 4.94 17.73
N LEU A 394 29.01 5.56 16.67
CA LEU A 394 29.78 6.06 15.54
C LEU A 394 30.76 7.18 15.96
N ALA A 395 30.32 8.09 16.85
CA ALA A 395 31.15 9.17 17.40
C ALA A 395 32.32 8.66 18.27
N ARG A 396 32.28 7.41 18.72
CA ARG A 396 33.40 6.75 19.43
C ARG A 396 34.34 6.00 18.48
N GLY A 397 34.14 6.09 17.17
CA GLY A 397 34.89 5.34 16.17
C GLY A 397 34.51 3.86 16.11
N GLN A 398 33.31 3.48 16.55
CA GLN A 398 32.83 2.11 16.49
C GLN A 398 32.06 1.87 15.19
N ASP A 399 32.34 0.75 14.53
CA ASP A 399 31.61 0.31 13.35
C ASP A 399 30.31 -0.39 13.78
N VAL A 400 29.22 -0.10 13.09
CA VAL A 400 27.92 -0.74 13.27
C VAL A 400 27.59 -1.53 12.01
N THR A 401 27.63 -2.85 12.10
CA THR A 401 27.31 -3.75 10.98
C THR A 401 26.06 -4.54 11.30
N PHE A 402 25.03 -4.42 10.46
CA PHE A 402 23.84 -5.26 10.55
C PHE A 402 24.12 -6.65 9.97
N THR A 403 23.74 -7.66 10.74
CA THR A 403 23.89 -9.07 10.40
C THR A 403 22.52 -9.75 10.37
N GLU A 404 22.48 -11.04 10.03
CA GLU A 404 21.27 -11.86 10.14
C GLU A 404 20.68 -11.95 11.56
N ASN A 405 21.46 -11.59 12.58
CA ASN A 405 21.03 -11.55 13.98
C ASN A 405 20.85 -10.11 14.52
N GLY A 406 20.82 -9.11 13.63
CA GLY A 406 20.70 -7.70 13.99
C GLY A 406 22.03 -6.93 14.01
N PRO A 407 22.03 -5.68 14.51
CA PRO A 407 23.19 -4.81 14.53
C PRO A 407 24.27 -5.27 15.53
N VAL A 408 25.52 -5.31 15.06
CA VAL A 408 26.70 -5.61 15.86
C VAL A 408 27.61 -4.39 15.88
N VAL A 409 27.99 -3.96 17.09
CA VAL A 409 28.92 -2.83 17.29
C VAL A 409 30.32 -3.38 17.53
N GLN A 410 31.29 -2.94 16.72
CA GLN A 410 32.69 -3.37 16.78
C GLN A 410 33.60 -2.15 16.93
N THR A 411 34.68 -2.27 17.69
CA THR A 411 35.73 -1.24 17.71
C THR A 411 36.54 -1.32 16.42
N GLY A 412 36.58 -0.20 15.67
CA GLY A 412 37.35 -0.06 14.43
C GLY A 412 38.86 0.00 14.62
#